data_AF-A0A124IHW3-F1
#
_entry.id   AF-A0A124IHW3-F1
#
_cell.length_a   1.000
_cell.length_b   1.000
_cell.length_c   1.000
_cell.angle_alpha   90.00
_cell.angle_beta   90.00
_cell.angle_gamma   90.00
#
_symmetry.space_group_name_H-M   'P 1'
#
loop_
_entity.id
_entity.type
_entity.pdbx_description
1 polymer ?
#
loop_
_entity_poly.entity_id
_entity_poly.type
_entity_poly.pdbx_seq_one_letter_code
_entity_poly.pdbx_strand_id
1 'polypeptide(L)'
;AGGAGGGPESEQSHSPTPSRRREEEVPAIFEVRGEVYMEKQAFAALNAAQDAAGEKLFANPRNAAAGSLRQKDASVTARRPLRFWAYGWGAASALPGAAQHEIMRQLAAWGFRVSPHFRRCDTVDEMLAAYAAIGAARADLPYEIDGVVYKVDRLDWQERLGFVAKAPRWAIARKFPAERAETTLESIDIQVGRTGKLTPVGRLAPVMVGGVTVTNVTLHNRDEIARLAVRPGDRVLVQRAGDVIPQVVENLTRDAEREAYVFPDHCPECGSEAVAEEGEVDVRCTGGLICPAQRTERLKHFVSRKALDIEGLGEKTIDQFFAVGWLESPADIFRLKDRREEILALEGWQDKSVDNLLTSIEARRAPDAARLLFGLGIRHVGEVTARDLMKNFHELSALREVAERASSPERGGGPAKLVEGIHLERDYSPSVEANSPLHHPAAKALDGPPPRSGADARMLITSIDGIGPAVVEALGDFFHEPHNVTVWEDLLHEVSPPRYEVEVLDSPVAGKTVVFTGKLETMSRDEAKAQAERLGAKAAGSVSARTDLVVAGPGAGSKLKQAAALGIEVIDETAWAAIVSAAG
;
A
#
# COMPACT_ATOMS: atom_id res chain seq x y z
N ALA A 1 -65.35 -40.25 -6.51
CA ALA A 1 -65.52 -41.17 -5.37
C ALA A 1 -64.32 -42.11 -5.33
N GLY A 2 -63.72 -42.30 -4.15
CA GLY A 2 -62.89 -43.48 -3.83
C GLY A 2 -61.38 -43.32 -4.08
N GLY A 3 -60.62 -43.15 -3.00
CA GLY A 3 -59.17 -43.02 -2.98
C GLY A 3 -58.35 -44.31 -3.10
N ALA A 4 -57.04 -44.10 -3.24
CA ALA A 4 -55.90 -44.94 -2.83
C ALA A 4 -54.71 -43.94 -2.72
N GLY A 5 -54.01 -43.72 -1.59
CA GLY A 5 -53.20 -44.66 -0.80
C GLY A 5 -52.01 -45.14 -1.65
N GLY A 6 -50.75 -44.73 -1.52
CA GLY A 6 -49.95 -44.15 -0.43
C GLY A 6 -48.68 -45.01 -0.27
N GLY A 7 -47.51 -44.50 -0.67
CA GLY A 7 -46.20 -45.14 -0.49
C GLY A 7 -45.05 -44.32 -1.09
N PRO A 8 -43.84 -44.26 -0.48
CA PRO A 8 -43.05 -43.03 -0.41
C PRO A 8 -41.94 -42.94 -1.46
N GLU A 9 -41.85 -41.81 -2.16
CA GLU A 9 -40.69 -41.46 -3.00
C GLU A 9 -39.79 -40.45 -2.28
N SER A 10 -38.56 -40.90 -2.04
CA SER A 10 -37.30 -40.16 -1.88
C SER A 10 -37.36 -38.66 -1.56
N GLU A 11 -36.97 -38.28 -0.34
CA GLU A 11 -36.53 -36.93 0.00
C GLU A 11 -35.23 -36.61 -0.76
N GLN A 12 -35.38 -35.99 -1.93
CA GLN A 12 -34.29 -35.29 -2.60
C GLN A 12 -34.13 -33.91 -1.97
N SER A 13 -32.93 -33.67 -1.45
CA SER A 13 -32.40 -32.40 -1.00
C SER A 13 -32.50 -31.34 -2.10
N HIS A 14 -33.42 -30.41 -1.96
CA HIS A 14 -33.44 -29.17 -2.73
C HIS A 14 -33.04 -27.98 -1.87
N SER A 15 -31.94 -27.36 -2.31
CA SER A 15 -31.47 -26.01 -1.98
C SER A 15 -32.61 -25.02 -1.72
N PRO A 16 -32.56 -24.17 -0.67
CA PRO A 16 -33.51 -23.08 -0.54
C PRO A 16 -33.08 -21.94 -1.47
N THR A 17 -33.47 -22.02 -2.74
CA THR A 17 -33.59 -20.84 -3.59
C THR A 17 -34.68 -19.96 -2.96
N PRO A 18 -34.42 -18.67 -2.64
CA PRO A 18 -35.41 -17.83 -1.97
C PRO A 18 -36.61 -17.66 -2.91
N SER A 19 -37.76 -18.20 -2.51
CA SER A 19 -39.03 -18.02 -3.20
C SER A 19 -39.39 -16.53 -3.22
N ARG A 20 -39.80 -16.05 -4.40
CA ARG A 20 -40.26 -14.69 -4.72
C ARG A 20 -40.98 -14.03 -3.53
N ARG A 21 -40.31 -13.07 -2.89
CA ARG A 21 -40.89 -12.16 -1.89
C ARG A 21 -41.30 -10.86 -2.59
N ARG A 22 -42.34 -10.22 -2.07
CA ARG A 22 -43.01 -9.01 -2.61
C ARG A 22 -41.99 -8.00 -3.15
N GLU A 23 -42.08 -7.70 -4.44
CA GLU A 23 -41.16 -6.82 -5.19
C GLU A 23 -41.21 -5.34 -4.72
N GLU A 24 -42.11 -4.97 -3.80
CA GLU A 24 -42.39 -3.57 -3.44
C GLU A 24 -41.47 -2.96 -2.35
N GLU A 25 -40.57 -3.73 -1.71
CA GLU A 25 -39.75 -3.24 -0.57
C GLU A 25 -38.22 -3.33 -0.74
N VAL A 26 -37.71 -3.79 -1.89
CA VAL A 26 -36.27 -3.86 -2.15
C VAL A 26 -35.86 -2.68 -3.04
N PRO A 27 -34.88 -1.84 -2.63
CA PRO A 27 -34.38 -0.76 -3.47
C PRO A 27 -33.87 -1.28 -4.81
N ALA A 28 -34.04 -0.48 -5.87
CA ALA A 28 -33.60 -0.84 -7.22
C ALA A 28 -32.11 -1.20 -7.29
N ILE A 29 -31.28 -0.54 -6.47
CA ILE A 29 -29.88 -0.88 -6.26
C ILE A 29 -29.64 -1.01 -4.76
N PHE A 30 -29.08 -2.14 -4.34
CA PHE A 30 -28.61 -2.33 -2.97
C PHE A 30 -27.42 -3.30 -2.92
N GLU A 31 -26.22 -2.78 -2.68
CA GLU A 31 -25.01 -3.58 -2.50
C GLU A 31 -24.93 -4.09 -1.06
N VAL A 32 -25.05 -5.40 -0.85
CA VAL A 32 -24.90 -6.02 0.48
C VAL A 32 -23.43 -6.35 0.73
N ARG A 33 -22.91 -5.90 1.88
CA ARG A 33 -21.55 -6.21 2.33
C ARG A 33 -21.57 -7.18 3.49
N GLY A 34 -20.66 -8.15 3.44
CA GLY A 34 -20.56 -9.20 4.44
C GLY A 34 -19.24 -9.94 4.37
N GLU A 35 -19.11 -10.94 5.24
CA GLU A 35 -17.94 -11.80 5.33
C GLU A 35 -18.31 -13.22 4.91
N VAL A 36 -17.56 -13.78 3.96
CA VAL A 36 -17.60 -15.21 3.63
C VAL A 36 -16.63 -15.93 4.58
N TYR A 37 -17.11 -16.98 5.25
CA TYR A 37 -16.30 -17.73 6.21
C TYR A 37 -16.50 -19.23 6.07
N MET A 38 -15.66 -20.00 6.76
CA MET A 38 -15.76 -21.45 6.88
C MET A 38 -15.84 -21.83 8.37
N GLU A 39 -16.74 -22.74 8.70
CA GLU A 39 -16.89 -23.25 10.08
C GLU A 39 -15.71 -24.16 10.45
N LYS A 40 -15.36 -24.22 11.74
CA LYS A 40 -14.22 -24.98 12.28
C LYS A 40 -14.29 -26.47 11.88
N GLN A 41 -15.46 -27.09 12.00
CA GLN A 41 -15.66 -28.50 11.64
C GLN A 41 -15.51 -28.73 10.14
N ALA A 42 -16.08 -27.83 9.33
CA ALA A 42 -15.96 -27.86 7.88
C ALA A 42 -14.50 -27.69 7.41
N PHE A 43 -13.76 -26.80 8.06
CA PHE A 43 -12.33 -26.61 7.83
C PHE A 43 -11.52 -27.86 8.20
N ALA A 44 -11.77 -28.46 9.36
CA ALA A 44 -11.10 -29.69 9.77
C ALA A 44 -11.36 -30.85 8.78
N ALA A 45 -12.61 -31.02 8.35
CA ALA A 45 -12.97 -32.02 7.36
C ALA A 45 -12.31 -31.77 5.99
N LEU A 46 -12.22 -30.50 5.57
CA LEU A 46 -11.55 -30.12 4.34
C LEU A 46 -10.05 -30.43 4.38
N ASN A 47 -9.37 -30.10 5.47
CA ASN A 47 -7.95 -30.40 5.62
C ASN A 47 -7.71 -31.92 5.70
N ALA A 48 -8.55 -32.68 6.41
CA ALA A 48 -8.44 -34.14 6.44
C ALA A 48 -8.58 -34.76 5.04
N ALA A 49 -9.51 -34.24 4.21
CA ALA A 49 -9.66 -34.69 2.84
C ALA A 49 -8.45 -34.34 1.95
N GLN A 50 -7.86 -33.14 2.12
CA GLN A 50 -6.65 -32.76 1.40
C GLN A 50 -5.43 -33.58 1.83
N ASP A 51 -5.27 -33.84 3.12
CA ASP A 51 -4.19 -34.69 3.65
C ASP A 51 -4.26 -36.10 3.06
N ALA A 52 -5.45 -36.70 3.05
CA ALA A 52 -5.70 -38.00 2.44
C ALA A 52 -5.43 -38.02 0.91
N ALA A 53 -5.56 -36.87 0.24
CA ALA A 53 -5.25 -36.71 -1.18
C ALA A 53 -3.80 -36.30 -1.45
N GLY A 54 -2.96 -36.09 -0.42
CA GLY A 54 -1.60 -35.57 -0.56
C GLY A 54 -1.54 -34.11 -1.04
N GLU A 55 -2.62 -33.36 -0.87
CA GLU A 55 -2.74 -31.96 -1.27
C GLU A 55 -2.31 -31.00 -0.14
N LYS A 56 -2.03 -29.75 -0.52
CA LYS A 56 -1.58 -28.73 0.44
C LYS A 56 -2.69 -28.34 1.42
N LEU A 57 -2.41 -28.49 2.71
CA LEU A 57 -3.32 -28.08 3.78
C LEU A 57 -3.47 -26.56 3.89
N PHE A 58 -4.67 -26.12 4.30
CA PHE A 58 -4.91 -24.73 4.64
C PHE A 58 -4.49 -24.44 6.09
N ALA A 59 -3.84 -23.30 6.31
CA ALA A 59 -3.33 -22.94 7.63
C ALA A 59 -4.42 -22.57 8.65
N ASN A 60 -5.52 -21.96 8.21
CA ASN A 60 -6.63 -21.56 9.07
C ASN A 60 -7.95 -21.44 8.27
N PRO A 61 -9.13 -21.37 8.93
CA PRO A 61 -10.42 -21.23 8.27
C PRO A 61 -10.55 -20.02 7.34
N ARG A 62 -9.90 -18.90 7.66
CA ARG A 62 -9.94 -17.68 6.83
C ARG A 62 -9.23 -17.88 5.49
N ASN A 63 -8.04 -18.46 5.51
CA ASN A 63 -7.29 -18.83 4.31
C ASN A 63 -8.01 -19.91 3.49
N ALA A 64 -8.62 -20.88 4.18
CA ALA A 64 -9.45 -21.89 3.53
C ALA A 64 -10.67 -21.27 2.83
N ALA A 65 -11.35 -20.32 3.46
CA ALA A 65 -12.48 -19.61 2.87
C ALA A 65 -12.06 -18.79 1.64
N ALA A 66 -10.98 -18.01 1.76
CA ALA A 66 -10.46 -17.21 0.66
C ALA A 66 -10.00 -18.06 -0.54
N GLY A 67 -9.25 -19.14 -0.27
CA GLY A 67 -8.81 -20.08 -1.29
C GLY A 67 -9.96 -20.84 -1.94
N SER A 68 -10.98 -21.19 -1.15
CA SER A 68 -12.19 -21.86 -1.64
C SER A 68 -13.07 -20.94 -2.49
N LEU A 69 -13.11 -19.64 -2.21
CA LEU A 69 -13.90 -18.68 -2.97
C LEU A 69 -13.23 -18.27 -4.30
N ARG A 70 -11.90 -18.16 -4.31
CA ARG A 70 -11.09 -17.68 -5.45
C ARG A 70 -10.70 -18.82 -6.41
N GLN A 71 -11.68 -19.61 -6.84
CA GLN A 71 -11.49 -20.69 -7.81
C GLN A 71 -11.91 -20.24 -9.21
N LYS A 72 -11.15 -20.68 -10.23
CA LYS A 72 -11.51 -20.42 -11.64
C LYS A 72 -12.79 -21.17 -12.03
N ASP A 73 -12.91 -22.41 -11.55
CA ASP A 73 -14.11 -23.22 -11.71
C ASP A 73 -15.01 -23.07 -10.48
N ALA A 74 -16.18 -22.46 -10.69
CA ALA A 74 -17.18 -22.26 -9.64
C ALA A 74 -17.72 -23.58 -9.06
N SER A 75 -17.61 -24.69 -9.79
CA SER A 75 -18.02 -26.02 -9.31
C SER A 75 -17.19 -26.48 -8.11
N VAL A 76 -15.93 -26.05 -8.03
CA VAL A 76 -15.04 -26.30 -6.88
C VAL A 76 -15.57 -25.54 -5.67
N THR A 77 -15.83 -24.24 -5.83
CA THR A 77 -16.41 -23.39 -4.76
C THR A 77 -17.73 -23.94 -4.26
N ALA A 78 -18.61 -24.41 -5.15
CA ALA A 78 -19.92 -24.95 -4.81
C ALA A 78 -19.86 -26.19 -3.89
N ARG A 79 -18.77 -26.97 -3.95
CA ARG A 79 -18.55 -28.13 -3.08
C ARG A 79 -17.94 -27.75 -1.72
N ARG A 80 -17.44 -26.53 -1.57
CA ARG A 80 -16.83 -26.05 -0.33
C ARG A 80 -17.93 -25.55 0.61
N PRO A 81 -17.94 -25.93 1.90
CA PRO A 81 -18.96 -25.55 2.86
C PRO A 81 -18.80 -24.10 3.36
N LEU A 82 -18.87 -23.15 2.43
CA LEU A 82 -18.79 -21.73 2.73
C LEU A 82 -20.11 -21.22 3.33
N ARG A 83 -19.99 -20.18 4.15
CA ARG A 83 -21.08 -19.47 4.81
C ARG A 83 -20.88 -17.97 4.64
N PHE A 84 -21.92 -17.19 4.88
CA PHE A 84 -21.90 -15.73 4.71
C PHE A 84 -22.62 -15.04 5.87
N TRP A 85 -22.03 -13.96 6.39
CA TRP A 85 -22.67 -13.03 7.33
C TRP A 85 -22.73 -11.63 6.73
N ALA A 86 -23.94 -11.07 6.59
CA ALA A 86 -24.10 -9.66 6.25
C ALA A 86 -23.76 -8.77 7.47
N TYR A 87 -23.05 -7.67 7.24
CA TYR A 87 -22.70 -6.70 8.29
C TYR A 87 -22.90 -5.23 7.88
N GLY A 88 -23.26 -4.97 6.63
CA GLY A 88 -23.41 -3.61 6.10
C GLY A 88 -23.83 -3.58 4.64
N TRP A 89 -23.67 -2.42 4.03
CA TRP A 89 -24.02 -2.16 2.63
C TRP A 89 -23.00 -1.23 1.97
N GLY A 90 -23.06 -1.12 0.65
CA GLY A 90 -22.32 -0.17 -0.17
C GLY A 90 -23.27 0.77 -0.90
N ALA A 91 -23.23 0.77 -2.24
CA ALA A 91 -24.16 1.58 -3.03
C ALA A 91 -25.63 1.19 -2.78
N ALA A 92 -26.50 2.17 -2.54
CA ALA A 92 -27.93 1.93 -2.36
C ALA A 92 -28.74 3.08 -2.97
N SER A 93 -29.79 2.77 -3.74
CA SER A 93 -30.68 3.77 -4.32
C SER A 93 -31.64 4.37 -3.28
N ALA A 94 -31.93 3.63 -2.23
CA ALA A 94 -32.69 4.07 -1.06
C ALA A 94 -32.28 3.23 0.15
N LEU A 95 -32.24 3.83 1.34
CA LEU A 95 -31.98 3.10 2.58
C LEU A 95 -33.31 2.76 3.27
N PRO A 96 -33.50 1.51 3.73
CA PRO A 96 -34.71 1.09 4.42
C PRO A 96 -34.84 1.60 5.87
N GLY A 97 -33.95 2.48 6.32
CA GLY A 97 -33.95 3.02 7.68
C GLY A 97 -32.91 4.13 7.87
N ALA A 98 -32.98 4.81 9.02
CA ALA A 98 -32.08 5.90 9.41
C ALA A 98 -31.02 5.46 10.44
N ALA A 99 -31.05 4.19 10.86
CA ALA A 99 -30.10 3.59 11.79
C ALA A 99 -29.53 2.25 11.29
N GLN A 100 -28.27 1.96 11.64
CA GLN A 100 -27.54 0.74 11.32
C GLN A 100 -28.36 -0.51 11.69
N HIS A 101 -28.92 -0.57 12.89
CA HIS A 101 -29.70 -1.73 13.33
C HIS A 101 -31.01 -1.92 12.55
N GLU A 102 -31.59 -0.87 11.97
CA GLU A 102 -32.74 -0.98 11.07
C GLU A 102 -32.33 -1.62 9.75
N ILE A 103 -31.21 -1.16 9.16
CA ILE A 103 -30.68 -1.76 7.93
C ILE A 103 -30.35 -3.24 8.15
N MET A 104 -29.68 -3.58 9.25
CA MET A 104 -29.35 -4.97 9.56
C MET A 104 -30.60 -5.86 9.73
N ARG A 105 -31.67 -5.33 10.36
CA ARG A 105 -32.96 -6.04 10.44
C ARG A 105 -33.59 -6.23 9.07
N GLN A 106 -33.53 -5.22 8.20
CA GLN A 106 -34.06 -5.33 6.85
C GLN A 106 -33.28 -6.35 6.01
N LEU A 107 -31.95 -6.40 6.12
CA LEU A 107 -31.13 -7.43 5.46
C LEU A 107 -31.56 -8.84 5.90
N ALA A 108 -31.83 -9.04 7.20
CA ALA A 108 -32.37 -10.30 7.70
C ALA A 108 -33.77 -10.61 7.13
N ALA A 109 -34.64 -9.59 7.02
CA ALA A 109 -35.96 -9.71 6.41
C ALA A 109 -35.90 -10.06 4.90
N TRP A 110 -34.87 -9.59 4.18
CA TRP A 110 -34.58 -9.99 2.80
C TRP A 110 -33.95 -11.39 2.69
N GLY A 111 -33.65 -12.05 3.81
CA GLY A 111 -33.16 -13.43 3.85
C GLY A 111 -31.64 -13.56 3.99
N PHE A 112 -30.90 -12.46 4.12
CA PHE A 112 -29.48 -12.53 4.44
C PHE A 112 -29.26 -12.99 5.87
N ARG A 113 -28.23 -13.78 6.09
CA ARG A 113 -27.81 -14.20 7.42
C ARG A 113 -27.14 -13.01 8.12
N VAL A 114 -27.63 -12.65 9.31
CA VAL A 114 -27.01 -11.67 10.21
C VAL A 114 -26.64 -12.37 11.52
N SER A 115 -25.48 -12.04 12.08
CA SER A 115 -24.96 -12.70 13.29
C SER A 115 -25.99 -12.69 14.42
N PRO A 116 -26.22 -13.82 15.11
CA PRO A 116 -27.13 -13.87 16.26
C PRO A 116 -26.64 -13.03 17.45
N HIS A 117 -25.37 -12.64 17.44
CA HIS A 117 -24.77 -11.76 18.45
C HIS A 117 -24.86 -10.27 18.09
N PHE A 118 -25.45 -9.92 16.95
CA PHE A 118 -25.70 -8.53 16.60
C PHE A 118 -26.74 -7.94 17.57
N ARG A 119 -26.37 -6.82 18.23
CA ARG A 119 -27.28 -6.10 19.12
C ARG A 119 -26.98 -4.61 19.13
N ARG A 120 -28.03 -3.80 19.30
CA ARG A 120 -27.90 -2.39 19.65
C ARG A 120 -27.57 -2.30 21.15
N CYS A 121 -26.66 -1.41 21.51
CA CYS A 121 -26.31 -1.07 22.89
C CYS A 121 -26.50 0.45 23.03
N ASP A 122 -27.21 0.88 24.06
CA ASP A 122 -27.47 2.30 24.32
C ASP A 122 -26.42 2.92 25.26
N THR A 123 -25.62 2.09 25.94
CA THR A 123 -24.57 2.52 26.88
C THR A 123 -23.22 1.83 26.62
N VAL A 124 -22.13 2.46 27.08
CA VAL A 124 -20.78 1.87 27.01
C VAL A 124 -20.71 0.57 27.82
N ASP A 125 -21.34 0.52 28.99
CA ASP A 125 -21.35 -0.69 29.83
C ASP A 125 -22.02 -1.87 29.13
N GLU A 126 -23.12 -1.63 28.40
CA GLU A 126 -23.72 -2.65 27.55
C GLU A 126 -22.77 -3.10 26.43
N MET A 127 -22.04 -2.19 25.80
CA MET A 127 -21.05 -2.54 24.77
C MET A 127 -19.91 -3.40 25.35
N LEU A 128 -19.42 -3.05 26.54
CA LEU A 128 -18.36 -3.78 27.24
C LEU A 128 -18.84 -5.17 27.69
N ALA A 129 -20.07 -5.26 28.21
CA ALA A 129 -20.70 -6.53 28.57
C ALA A 129 -20.91 -7.43 27.34
N ALA A 130 -21.27 -6.86 26.19
CA ALA A 130 -21.41 -7.60 24.92
C ALA A 130 -20.09 -8.27 24.54
N TYR A 131 -19.01 -7.49 24.60
CA TYR A 131 -17.67 -7.95 24.28
C TYR A 131 -17.21 -9.03 25.25
N ALA A 132 -17.44 -8.88 26.54
CA ALA A 132 -17.08 -9.89 27.54
C ALA A 132 -17.84 -11.21 27.30
N ALA A 133 -19.14 -11.13 27.04
CA ALA A 133 -19.97 -12.31 26.76
C ALA A 133 -19.55 -13.04 25.47
N ILE A 134 -19.34 -12.30 24.38
CA ILE A 134 -18.89 -12.88 23.10
C ILE A 134 -17.47 -13.46 23.25
N GLY A 135 -16.59 -12.78 24.00
CA GLY A 135 -15.24 -13.24 24.30
C GLY A 135 -15.24 -14.54 25.09
N ALA A 136 -16.11 -14.67 26.09
CA ALA A 136 -16.26 -15.89 26.89
C ALA A 136 -16.77 -17.07 26.05
N ALA A 137 -17.69 -16.82 25.11
CA ALA A 137 -18.24 -17.84 24.22
C ALA A 137 -17.34 -18.17 23.00
N ARG A 138 -16.23 -17.42 22.80
CA ARG A 138 -15.40 -17.49 21.59
C ARG A 138 -14.92 -18.90 21.24
N ALA A 139 -14.54 -19.69 22.24
CA ALA A 139 -14.06 -21.04 22.05
C ALA A 139 -15.14 -21.97 21.46
N ASP A 140 -16.37 -21.80 21.93
CA ASP A 140 -17.51 -22.68 21.63
C ASP A 140 -18.23 -22.32 20.32
N LEU A 141 -17.94 -21.15 19.74
CA LEU A 141 -18.51 -20.76 18.45
C LEU A 141 -18.05 -21.73 17.34
N PRO A 142 -18.93 -22.10 16.40
CA PRO A 142 -18.60 -22.99 15.29
C PRO A 142 -17.69 -22.34 14.25
N TYR A 143 -17.33 -21.07 14.43
CA TYR A 143 -16.46 -20.29 13.55
C TYR A 143 -15.47 -19.47 14.39
N GLU A 144 -14.41 -19.01 13.75
CA GLU A 144 -13.42 -18.15 14.40
C GLU A 144 -13.85 -16.68 14.35
N ILE A 145 -13.61 -15.97 15.44
CA ILE A 145 -13.74 -14.51 15.54
C ILE A 145 -12.50 -13.95 16.24
N ASP A 146 -12.12 -12.73 15.88
CA ASP A 146 -10.93 -12.05 16.42
C ASP A 146 -11.27 -10.78 17.23
N GLY A 147 -12.55 -10.49 17.39
CA GLY A 147 -13.04 -9.34 18.15
C GLY A 147 -14.52 -9.07 17.93
N VAL A 148 -14.93 -7.87 18.32
CA VAL A 148 -16.24 -7.29 18.00
C VAL A 148 -16.05 -5.97 17.26
N VAL A 149 -17.00 -5.60 16.42
CA VAL A 149 -17.01 -4.28 15.77
C VAL A 149 -18.09 -3.44 16.40
N TYR A 150 -17.70 -2.31 16.99
CA TYR A 150 -18.63 -1.29 17.42
C TYR A 150 -18.85 -0.31 16.28
N LYS A 151 -20.11 0.04 16.03
CA LYS A 151 -20.51 1.02 15.02
C LYS A 151 -21.47 2.00 15.68
N VAL A 152 -21.31 3.29 15.36
CA VAL A 152 -22.33 4.30 15.70
C VAL A 152 -23.63 3.91 15.00
N ASP A 153 -24.73 3.80 15.74
CA ASP A 153 -25.99 3.28 15.18
C ASP A 153 -26.67 4.28 14.24
N ARG A 154 -26.66 5.56 14.57
CA ARG A 154 -27.27 6.63 13.75
C ARG A 154 -26.50 6.87 12.45
N LEU A 155 -27.18 6.80 11.30
CA LEU A 155 -26.54 6.96 9.99
C LEU A 155 -26.10 8.40 9.71
N ASP A 156 -26.90 9.39 10.13
CA ASP A 156 -26.54 10.80 10.03
C ASP A 156 -25.25 11.13 10.82
N TRP A 157 -24.99 10.40 11.92
CA TRP A 157 -23.74 10.52 12.65
C TRP A 157 -22.58 9.79 11.96
N GLN A 158 -22.82 8.66 11.30
CA GLN A 158 -21.79 7.99 10.50
C GLN A 158 -21.32 8.88 9.36
N GLU A 159 -22.27 9.45 8.60
CA GLU A 159 -22.01 10.43 7.54
C GLU A 159 -21.19 11.59 8.08
N ARG A 160 -21.69 12.25 9.13
CA ARG A 160 -20.97 13.35 9.78
C ARG A 160 -19.59 12.95 10.26
N LEU A 161 -19.38 11.74 10.78
CA LEU A 161 -18.07 11.30 11.28
C LEU A 161 -17.08 11.04 10.15
N GLY A 162 -17.53 10.52 9.02
CA GLY A 162 -16.75 10.30 7.80
C GLY A 162 -15.63 9.26 7.94
N PHE A 163 -14.64 9.36 7.07
CA PHE A 163 -13.53 8.41 6.93
C PHE A 163 -12.16 9.09 7.06
N VAL A 164 -11.15 8.33 7.48
CA VAL A 164 -9.74 8.58 7.20
C VAL A 164 -9.31 7.73 6.00
N ALA A 165 -8.11 7.96 5.45
CA ALA A 165 -7.62 7.33 4.20
C ALA A 165 -7.81 5.80 4.09
N LYS A 166 -7.90 5.06 5.21
CA LYS A 166 -8.04 3.59 5.21
C LYS A 166 -9.19 3.06 6.08
N ALA A 167 -9.95 3.90 6.78
CA ALA A 167 -10.93 3.42 7.77
C ALA A 167 -12.04 4.44 8.10
N PRO A 168 -13.26 3.99 8.46
CA PRO A 168 -14.30 4.88 8.99
C PRO A 168 -13.95 5.41 10.38
N ARG A 169 -14.42 6.62 10.71
CA ARG A 169 -14.29 7.22 12.06
C ARG A 169 -15.40 6.81 13.02
N TRP A 170 -16.48 6.23 12.49
CA TRP A 170 -17.69 5.85 13.21
C TRP A 170 -17.75 4.36 13.57
N ALA A 171 -16.71 3.60 13.23
CA ALA A 171 -16.61 2.20 13.62
C ALA A 171 -15.21 1.86 14.14
N ILE A 172 -15.15 0.95 15.10
CA ILE A 172 -13.89 0.43 15.64
C ILE A 172 -13.99 -1.08 15.83
N ALA A 173 -12.97 -1.80 15.37
CA ALA A 173 -12.80 -3.21 15.68
C ALA A 173 -12.07 -3.34 17.02
N ARG A 174 -12.80 -3.73 18.07
CA ARG A 174 -12.20 -4.07 19.36
C ARG A 174 -11.80 -5.54 19.33
N LYS A 175 -10.52 -5.78 19.07
CA LYS A 175 -9.94 -7.13 19.03
C LYS A 175 -9.91 -7.77 20.41
N PHE A 176 -10.10 -9.07 20.46
CA PHE A 176 -9.80 -9.85 21.66
C PHE A 176 -8.31 -9.81 21.96
N PRO A 177 -7.88 -10.05 23.21
CA PRO A 177 -6.48 -10.23 23.51
C PRO A 177 -5.89 -11.25 22.55
N ALA A 178 -4.79 -10.87 21.90
CA ALA A 178 -4.05 -11.73 21.01
C ALA A 178 -3.76 -13.06 21.72
N GLU A 179 -3.92 -14.16 21.00
CA GLU A 179 -3.44 -15.44 21.53
C GLU A 179 -1.93 -15.34 21.70
N ARG A 180 -1.47 -15.79 22.85
CA ARG A 180 -0.07 -15.81 23.22
C ARG A 180 0.38 -17.25 23.34
N ALA A 181 1.60 -17.52 22.93
CA ALA A 181 2.26 -18.76 23.26
C ALA A 181 3.71 -18.49 23.62
N GLU A 182 4.26 -19.40 24.41
CA GLU A 182 5.68 -19.42 24.72
C GLU A 182 6.38 -20.31 23.71
N THR A 183 7.55 -19.88 23.24
CA THR A 183 8.42 -20.71 22.42
C THR A 183 9.87 -20.30 22.63
N THR A 184 10.79 -21.00 21.96
CA THR A 184 12.22 -20.69 21.97
C THR A 184 12.56 -19.86 20.74
N LEU A 185 13.30 -18.77 20.92
CA LEU A 185 13.95 -18.03 19.85
C LEU A 185 15.22 -18.79 19.45
N GLU A 186 15.22 -19.48 18.32
CA GLU A 186 16.34 -20.34 17.89
C GLU A 186 17.49 -19.55 17.29
N SER A 187 17.19 -18.57 16.43
CA SER A 187 18.18 -17.69 15.82
C SER A 187 17.58 -16.31 15.51
N ILE A 188 18.43 -15.35 15.16
CA ILE A 188 18.03 -14.05 14.64
C ILE A 188 18.74 -13.85 13.30
N ASP A 189 17.95 -13.79 12.24
CA ASP A 189 18.44 -13.51 10.89
C ASP A 189 18.23 -12.03 10.57
N ILE A 190 19.09 -11.47 9.74
CA ILE A 190 18.95 -10.09 9.27
C ILE A 190 18.51 -10.10 7.80
N GLN A 191 17.35 -9.52 7.54
CA GLN A 191 16.85 -9.30 6.18
C GLN A 191 17.17 -7.88 5.73
N VAL A 192 17.77 -7.74 4.56
CA VAL A 192 18.10 -6.42 3.97
C VAL A 192 16.98 -6.01 3.02
N GLY A 193 16.22 -4.98 3.38
CA GLY A 193 15.13 -4.47 2.55
C GLY A 193 15.61 -3.57 1.40
N ARG A 194 14.68 -3.17 0.51
CA ARG A 194 14.95 -2.32 -0.68
C ARG A 194 15.76 -1.04 -0.43
N THR A 195 15.54 -0.40 0.71
CA THR A 195 16.23 0.84 1.11
C THR A 195 17.46 0.58 1.97
N GLY A 196 17.98 -0.65 1.92
CA GLY A 196 19.10 -1.10 2.73
C GLY A 196 18.76 -1.36 4.19
N LYS A 197 17.50 -1.19 4.66
CA LYS A 197 17.12 -1.44 6.06
C LYS A 197 17.44 -2.87 6.47
N LEU A 198 18.28 -3.05 7.50
CA LEU A 198 18.52 -4.32 8.15
C LEU A 198 17.38 -4.58 9.15
N THR A 199 16.49 -5.51 8.80
CA THR A 199 15.34 -5.89 9.61
C THR A 199 15.63 -7.22 10.31
N PRO A 200 15.70 -7.25 11.65
CA PRO A 200 15.90 -8.50 12.37
C PRO A 200 14.62 -9.34 12.42
N VAL A 201 14.76 -10.62 12.06
CA VAL A 201 13.70 -11.62 12.09
C VAL A 201 14.13 -12.76 13.00
N GLY A 202 13.37 -12.99 14.07
CA GLY A 202 13.59 -14.12 14.96
C GLY A 202 13.05 -15.40 14.33
N ARG A 203 13.87 -16.45 14.32
CA ARG A 203 13.44 -17.82 14.01
C ARG A 203 13.01 -18.49 15.30
N LEU A 204 11.84 -19.08 15.29
CA LEU A 204 11.22 -19.68 16.46
C LEU A 204 11.11 -21.18 16.30
N ALA A 205 11.31 -21.90 17.40
CA ALA A 205 10.83 -23.27 17.50
C ALA A 205 9.32 -23.28 17.16
N PRO A 206 8.84 -24.18 16.28
CA PRO A 206 7.47 -24.14 15.79
C PRO A 206 6.45 -24.11 16.93
N VAL A 207 5.60 -23.07 16.94
CA VAL A 207 4.59 -22.88 17.99
C VAL A 207 3.23 -22.53 17.41
N MET A 208 2.16 -23.10 17.97
CA MET A 208 0.79 -22.77 17.56
C MET A 208 0.32 -21.49 18.26
N VAL A 209 0.00 -20.45 17.47
CA VAL A 209 -0.55 -19.18 17.97
C VAL A 209 -1.65 -18.68 17.03
N GLY A 210 -2.88 -18.51 17.52
CA GLY A 210 -3.98 -18.03 16.68
C GLY A 210 -4.30 -19.00 15.54
N GLY A 211 -4.30 -20.30 15.85
CA GLY A 211 -4.63 -21.37 14.89
C GLY A 211 -3.61 -21.65 13.78
N VAL A 212 -2.43 -20.99 13.78
CA VAL A 212 -1.37 -21.22 12.78
C VAL A 212 -0.05 -21.52 13.47
N THR A 213 0.73 -22.42 12.89
CA THR A 213 2.12 -22.66 13.30
C THR A 213 2.98 -21.45 12.91
N VAL A 214 3.53 -20.78 13.90
CA VAL A 214 4.46 -19.67 13.76
C VAL A 214 5.88 -20.17 13.94
N THR A 215 6.74 -19.86 12.96
CA THR A 215 8.19 -20.15 13.01
C THR A 215 9.03 -18.88 12.85
N ASN A 216 8.40 -17.73 12.61
CA ASN A 216 9.07 -16.45 12.38
C ASN A 216 8.37 -15.33 13.14
N VAL A 217 9.15 -14.39 13.65
CA VAL A 217 8.66 -13.23 14.39
C VAL A 217 9.47 -12.00 14.03
N THR A 218 8.82 -10.84 13.93
CA THR A 218 9.57 -9.58 13.76
C THR A 218 10.19 -9.17 15.09
N LEU A 219 11.43 -8.70 15.06
CA LEU A 219 12.09 -8.02 16.17
C LEU A 219 12.21 -6.50 15.93
N HIS A 220 11.52 -5.99 14.90
CA HIS A 220 11.42 -4.58 14.51
C HIS A 220 12.74 -3.91 14.07
N ASN A 221 13.71 -3.77 14.98
CA ASN A 221 14.99 -3.09 14.78
C ASN A 221 16.00 -3.47 15.89
N ARG A 222 17.22 -2.93 15.80
CA ARG A 222 18.29 -3.12 16.78
C ARG A 222 17.87 -2.72 18.20
N ASP A 223 17.20 -1.59 18.34
CA ASP A 223 16.86 -1.02 19.65
C ASP A 223 15.80 -1.86 20.37
N GLU A 224 14.87 -2.47 19.63
CA GLU A 224 13.87 -3.37 20.18
C GLU A 224 14.49 -4.69 20.67
N ILE A 225 15.49 -5.23 19.97
CA ILE A 225 16.30 -6.36 20.46
C ILE A 225 16.94 -6.00 21.81
N ALA A 226 17.54 -4.81 21.91
CA ALA A 226 18.16 -4.34 23.14
C ALA A 226 17.12 -4.13 24.26
N ARG A 227 15.97 -3.54 23.95
CA ARG A 227 14.87 -3.30 24.90
C ARG A 227 14.30 -4.60 25.47
N LEU A 228 14.09 -5.60 24.63
CA LEU A 228 13.62 -6.93 25.03
C LEU A 228 14.74 -7.80 25.63
N ALA A 229 16.01 -7.41 25.42
CA ALA A 229 17.22 -8.15 25.78
C ALA A 229 17.21 -9.60 25.25
N VAL A 230 16.58 -9.83 24.09
CA VAL A 230 16.40 -11.16 23.47
C VAL A 230 17.68 -11.66 22.82
N ARG A 231 17.96 -12.94 23.02
CA ARG A 231 19.15 -13.65 22.53
C ARG A 231 18.73 -15.03 21.98
N PRO A 232 19.44 -15.58 20.99
CA PRO A 232 19.24 -16.97 20.59
C PRO A 232 19.27 -17.94 21.79
N GLY A 233 18.33 -18.86 21.79
CA GLY A 233 18.01 -19.81 22.85
C GLY A 233 17.10 -19.28 23.97
N ASP A 234 16.71 -18.01 23.98
CA ASP A 234 15.77 -17.48 24.97
C ASP A 234 14.36 -18.06 24.80
N ARG A 235 13.65 -18.20 25.92
CA ARG A 235 12.21 -18.44 25.89
C ARG A 235 11.48 -17.11 25.78
N VAL A 236 10.66 -16.96 24.76
CA VAL A 236 9.96 -15.74 24.43
C VAL A 236 8.45 -15.96 24.46
N LEU A 237 7.72 -14.94 24.93
CA LEU A 237 6.29 -14.86 24.80
C LEU A 237 5.96 -14.17 23.49
N VAL A 238 5.37 -14.90 22.55
CA VAL A 238 4.95 -14.36 21.25
C VAL A 238 3.46 -14.15 21.24
N GLN A 239 3.02 -13.13 20.52
CA GLN A 239 1.59 -12.89 20.31
C GLN A 239 1.28 -12.68 18.84
N ARG A 240 0.08 -13.10 18.45
CA ARG A 240 -0.47 -12.87 17.12
C ARG A 240 -1.91 -12.40 17.23
N ALA A 241 -2.21 -11.28 16.56
CA ALA A 241 -3.55 -10.74 16.44
C ALA A 241 -4.02 -10.88 14.98
N GLY A 242 -5.00 -11.76 14.73
CA GLY A 242 -5.51 -12.01 13.38
C GLY A 242 -4.41 -12.42 12.38
N ASP A 243 -4.43 -11.84 11.18
CA ASP A 243 -3.43 -12.07 10.11
C ASP A 243 -2.27 -11.05 10.11
N VAL A 244 -1.95 -10.49 11.28
CA VAL A 244 -0.80 -9.59 11.44
C VAL A 244 0.47 -10.40 11.73
N ILE A 245 1.63 -9.88 11.30
CA ILE A 245 2.95 -10.45 11.58
C ILE A 245 3.11 -10.68 13.09
N PRO A 246 3.48 -11.89 13.54
CA PRO A 246 3.72 -12.18 14.96
C PRO A 246 4.80 -11.28 15.54
N GLN A 247 4.66 -10.92 16.82
CA GLN A 247 5.64 -10.09 17.54
C GLN A 247 6.02 -10.73 18.89
N VAL A 248 7.27 -10.51 19.31
CA VAL A 248 7.71 -10.85 20.66
C VAL A 248 7.15 -9.81 21.64
N VAL A 249 6.48 -10.27 22.68
CA VAL A 249 5.94 -9.42 23.75
C VAL A 249 6.97 -9.27 24.87
N GLU A 250 7.59 -10.39 25.23
CA GLU A 250 8.43 -10.49 26.42
C GLU A 250 9.50 -11.57 26.24
N ASN A 251 10.68 -11.33 26.82
CA ASN A 251 11.70 -12.34 27.03
C ASN A 251 11.55 -12.92 28.44
N LEU A 252 11.12 -14.18 28.52
CA LEU A 252 10.86 -14.89 29.78
C LEU A 252 12.14 -15.37 30.46
N THR A 253 13.27 -15.37 29.73
CA THR A 253 14.58 -15.79 30.25
C THR A 253 15.60 -14.66 30.16
N ARG A 254 15.15 -13.40 30.25
CA ARG A 254 16.02 -12.21 30.15
C ARG A 254 17.20 -12.19 31.11
N ASP A 255 17.04 -12.80 32.29
CA ASP A 255 18.04 -12.84 33.36
C ASP A 255 18.98 -14.05 33.23
N ALA A 256 18.75 -14.93 32.25
CA ALA A 256 19.68 -16.02 31.96
C ALA A 256 21.02 -15.48 31.44
N GLU A 257 22.10 -16.10 31.89
CA GLU A 257 23.45 -15.77 31.45
C GLU A 257 23.65 -16.31 30.02
N ARG A 258 23.73 -15.40 29.06
CA ARG A 258 23.88 -15.66 27.62
C ARG A 258 24.59 -14.48 26.98
N GLU A 259 25.42 -14.75 25.98
CA GLU A 259 26.06 -13.71 25.17
C GLU A 259 25.01 -12.80 24.53
N ALA A 260 25.28 -11.49 24.55
CA ALA A 260 24.40 -10.51 23.93
C ALA A 260 24.38 -10.68 22.40
N TYR A 261 23.22 -10.51 21.78
CA TYR A 261 23.14 -10.48 20.33
C TYR A 261 23.83 -9.24 19.79
N VAL A 262 24.85 -9.44 18.95
CA VAL A 262 25.56 -8.35 18.27
C VAL A 262 24.84 -8.07 16.96
N PHE A 263 24.17 -6.92 16.89
CA PHE A 263 23.59 -6.46 15.64
C PHE A 263 24.72 -6.13 14.65
N PRO A 264 24.67 -6.61 13.41
CA PRO A 264 25.81 -6.49 12.52
C PRO A 264 26.08 -5.04 12.13
N ASP A 265 27.36 -4.70 12.10
CA ASP A 265 27.93 -3.43 11.62
C ASP A 265 28.28 -3.47 10.12
N HIS A 266 28.14 -4.63 9.49
CA HIS A 266 28.26 -4.83 8.04
C HIS A 266 27.06 -5.61 7.51
N CYS A 267 26.63 -5.26 6.31
CA CYS A 267 25.53 -5.90 5.62
C CYS A 267 25.84 -7.39 5.36
N PRO A 268 24.99 -8.33 5.79
CA PRO A 268 25.23 -9.77 5.57
C PRO A 268 25.14 -10.18 4.09
N GLU A 269 24.54 -9.35 3.24
CA GLU A 269 24.31 -9.63 1.82
C GLU A 269 25.46 -9.15 0.90
N CYS A 270 26.17 -8.09 1.29
CA CYS A 270 27.21 -7.49 0.44
C CYS A 270 28.49 -7.07 1.17
N GLY A 271 28.55 -7.22 2.50
CA GLY A 271 29.70 -6.84 3.31
C GLY A 271 29.95 -5.34 3.43
N SER A 272 29.13 -4.47 2.83
CA SER A 272 29.23 -3.02 3.01
C SER A 272 28.89 -2.61 4.43
N GLU A 273 29.37 -1.45 4.87
CA GLU A 273 29.06 -0.92 6.20
C GLU A 273 27.54 -0.81 6.42
N ALA A 274 27.10 -1.07 7.66
CA ALA A 274 25.71 -0.96 8.07
C ALA A 274 25.59 0.08 9.19
N VAL A 275 25.05 1.26 8.86
CA VAL A 275 25.03 2.43 9.74
C VAL A 275 23.60 2.90 10.01
N ALA A 276 23.38 3.49 11.18
CA ALA A 276 22.19 4.28 11.47
C ALA A 276 22.58 5.76 11.40
N GLU A 277 21.85 6.56 10.61
CA GLU A 277 22.07 8.01 10.55
C GLU A 277 21.69 8.67 11.88
N GLU A 278 22.20 9.89 12.11
CA GLU A 278 21.92 10.64 13.33
C GLU A 278 20.40 10.89 13.48
N GLY A 279 19.81 10.35 14.54
CA GLY A 279 18.37 10.43 14.80
C GLY A 279 17.52 9.32 14.18
N GLU A 280 18.09 8.42 13.37
CA GLU A 280 17.39 7.23 12.86
C GLU A 280 17.60 6.00 13.76
N VAL A 281 16.53 5.22 13.93
CA VAL A 281 16.56 3.94 14.67
C VAL A 281 16.95 2.77 13.77
N ASP A 282 16.70 2.91 12.46
CA ASP A 282 16.93 1.85 11.48
C ASP A 282 18.41 1.84 11.05
N VAL A 283 19.06 0.68 11.18
CA VAL A 283 20.40 0.44 10.62
C VAL A 283 20.25 0.07 9.15
N ARG A 284 21.08 0.63 8.28
CA ARG A 284 20.99 0.49 6.82
C ARG A 284 22.32 0.12 6.21
N CYS A 285 22.27 -0.81 5.26
CA CYS A 285 23.36 -1.12 4.35
C CYS A 285 23.69 0.09 3.46
N THR A 286 24.93 0.56 3.53
CA THR A 286 25.47 1.64 2.68
C THR A 286 25.81 1.15 1.28
N GLY A 287 25.80 -0.16 1.05
CA GLY A 287 26.13 -0.81 -0.22
C GLY A 287 25.18 -0.50 -1.37
N GLY A 288 24.13 0.32 -1.17
CA GLY A 288 23.29 0.91 -2.22
C GLY A 288 23.07 0.00 -3.44
N LEU A 289 23.72 0.34 -4.56
CA LEU A 289 23.63 -0.40 -5.82
C LEU A 289 24.46 -1.68 -5.91
N ILE A 290 25.53 -1.84 -5.14
CA ILE A 290 26.31 -3.08 -5.16
C ILE A 290 25.62 -4.20 -4.36
N CYS A 291 24.73 -3.83 -3.44
CA CYS A 291 24.01 -4.79 -2.60
C CYS A 291 23.01 -5.61 -3.43
N PRO A 292 23.19 -6.93 -3.57
CA PRO A 292 22.28 -7.78 -4.37
C PRO A 292 20.86 -7.77 -3.80
N ALA A 293 20.71 -7.82 -2.47
CA ALA A 293 19.40 -7.74 -1.83
C ALA A 293 18.66 -6.42 -2.14
N GLN A 294 19.37 -5.29 -2.13
CA GLN A 294 18.76 -4.01 -2.53
C GLN A 294 18.38 -4.00 -4.01
N ARG A 295 19.21 -4.54 -4.90
CA ARG A 295 18.88 -4.64 -6.34
C ARG A 295 17.63 -5.48 -6.58
N THR A 296 17.56 -6.68 -6.04
CA THR A 296 16.40 -7.57 -6.17
C THR A 296 15.13 -6.92 -5.61
N GLU A 297 15.19 -6.35 -4.41
CA GLU A 297 14.03 -5.69 -3.80
C GLU A 297 13.61 -4.39 -4.53
N ARG A 298 14.56 -3.68 -5.15
CA ARG A 298 14.26 -2.54 -6.04
C ARG A 298 13.55 -2.99 -7.31
N LEU A 299 13.99 -4.10 -7.93
CA LEU A 299 13.30 -4.67 -9.09
C LEU A 299 11.88 -5.13 -8.71
N LYS A 300 11.70 -5.82 -7.57
CA LYS A 300 10.36 -6.20 -7.07
C LYS A 300 9.45 -4.98 -6.85
N HIS A 301 10.00 -3.90 -6.32
CA HIS A 301 9.28 -2.63 -6.17
C HIS A 301 8.93 -2.01 -7.51
N PHE A 302 9.88 -1.96 -8.46
CA PHE A 302 9.72 -1.39 -9.80
C PHE A 302 8.58 -2.06 -10.59
N VAL A 303 8.47 -3.39 -10.52
CA VAL A 303 7.44 -4.16 -11.22
C VAL A 303 6.10 -4.21 -10.49
N SER A 304 6.05 -3.73 -9.24
CA SER A 304 4.87 -3.85 -8.38
C SER A 304 3.63 -3.17 -8.95
N ARG A 305 2.45 -3.57 -8.49
CA ARG A 305 1.15 -3.03 -8.93
C ARG A 305 1.02 -1.52 -8.83
N LYS A 306 1.74 -0.88 -7.90
CA LYS A 306 1.71 0.59 -7.73
C LYS A 306 2.76 1.33 -8.56
N ALA A 307 3.80 0.62 -9.00
CA ALA A 307 4.84 1.13 -9.89
C ALA A 307 4.49 0.76 -11.35
N LEU A 308 5.24 -0.09 -12.05
CA LEU A 308 4.94 -0.36 -13.46
C LEU A 308 3.87 -1.43 -13.69
N ASP A 309 3.49 -2.20 -12.67
CA ASP A 309 2.47 -3.25 -12.78
C ASP A 309 2.75 -4.20 -13.95
N ILE A 310 3.91 -4.87 -13.88
CA ILE A 310 4.36 -5.86 -14.87
C ILE A 310 3.94 -7.24 -14.37
N GLU A 311 2.89 -7.78 -14.99
CA GLU A 311 2.37 -9.10 -14.65
C GLU A 311 3.31 -10.21 -15.12
N GLY A 312 3.44 -11.28 -14.32
CA GLY A 312 4.33 -12.41 -14.62
C GLY A 312 5.77 -12.23 -14.14
N LEU A 313 6.21 -11.01 -13.84
CA LEU A 313 7.54 -10.73 -13.28
C LEU A 313 7.49 -10.64 -11.74
N GLY A 314 7.10 -11.74 -11.09
CA GLY A 314 7.04 -11.83 -9.63
C GLY A 314 8.40 -12.12 -8.98
N GLU A 315 8.44 -12.15 -7.64
CA GLU A 315 9.64 -12.45 -6.84
C GLU A 315 10.45 -13.65 -7.34
N LYS A 316 9.80 -14.81 -7.52
CA LYS A 316 10.49 -16.02 -8.02
C LYS A 316 11.11 -15.85 -9.40
N THR A 317 10.42 -15.14 -10.29
CA THR A 317 10.89 -14.88 -11.66
C THR A 317 12.09 -13.93 -11.63
N ILE A 318 12.01 -12.88 -10.81
CA ILE A 318 13.12 -11.93 -10.62
C ILE A 318 14.33 -12.68 -10.06
N ASP A 319 14.16 -13.50 -9.02
CA ASP A 319 15.25 -14.28 -8.43
C ASP A 319 15.87 -15.25 -9.46
N GLN A 320 15.03 -15.93 -10.26
CA GLN A 320 15.49 -16.83 -11.33
C GLN A 320 16.31 -16.08 -12.38
N PHE A 321 15.83 -14.94 -12.89
CA PHE A 321 16.51 -14.16 -13.92
C PHE A 321 17.76 -13.44 -13.38
N PHE A 322 17.74 -13.04 -12.11
CA PHE A 322 18.92 -12.51 -11.43
C PHE A 322 20.01 -13.57 -11.28
N ALA A 323 19.64 -14.81 -10.92
CA ALA A 323 20.59 -15.91 -10.74
C ALA A 323 21.33 -16.29 -12.03
N VAL A 324 20.70 -16.11 -13.20
CA VAL A 324 21.33 -16.32 -14.51
C VAL A 324 21.97 -15.05 -15.10
N GLY A 325 21.99 -13.95 -14.33
CA GLY A 325 22.64 -12.69 -14.73
C GLY A 325 21.90 -11.89 -15.80
N TRP A 326 20.57 -12.09 -15.95
CA TRP A 326 19.77 -11.36 -16.94
C TRP A 326 19.17 -10.07 -16.40
N LEU A 327 19.10 -9.90 -15.08
CA LEU A 327 18.58 -8.70 -14.43
C LEU A 327 19.61 -8.16 -13.45
N GLU A 328 20.07 -6.93 -13.67
CA GLU A 328 20.87 -6.17 -12.71
C GLU A 328 20.26 -4.81 -12.41
N SER A 329 19.52 -4.27 -13.38
CA SER A 329 18.88 -2.95 -13.34
C SER A 329 17.46 -3.00 -13.91
N PRO A 330 16.63 -1.96 -13.67
CA PRO A 330 15.29 -1.89 -14.25
C PRO A 330 15.27 -1.90 -15.79
N ALA A 331 16.31 -1.40 -16.45
CA ALA A 331 16.40 -1.35 -17.92
C ALA A 331 16.47 -2.75 -18.53
N ASP A 332 17.14 -3.69 -17.85
CA ASP A 332 17.30 -5.07 -18.32
C ASP A 332 15.97 -5.81 -18.49
N ILE A 333 14.95 -5.41 -17.72
CA ILE A 333 13.58 -5.94 -17.85
C ILE A 333 13.08 -5.77 -19.28
N PHE A 334 13.32 -4.61 -19.90
CA PHE A 334 12.86 -4.30 -21.26
C PHE A 334 13.69 -4.98 -22.36
N ARG A 335 14.81 -5.61 -21.99
CA ARG A 335 15.69 -6.39 -22.88
C ARG A 335 15.38 -7.88 -22.83
N LEU A 336 14.56 -8.33 -21.89
CA LEU A 336 14.10 -9.73 -21.82
C LEU A 336 13.38 -10.19 -23.10
N LYS A 337 12.84 -9.27 -23.90
CA LYS A 337 12.25 -9.59 -25.22
C LYS A 337 13.23 -10.33 -26.15
N ASP A 338 14.53 -10.03 -26.05
CA ASP A 338 15.57 -10.61 -26.89
C ASP A 338 15.97 -12.02 -26.40
N ARG A 339 15.44 -12.44 -25.24
CA ARG A 339 15.75 -13.69 -24.56
C ARG A 339 14.59 -14.69 -24.57
N ARG A 340 13.59 -14.53 -25.45
CA ARG A 340 12.39 -15.39 -25.47
C ARG A 340 12.73 -16.88 -25.46
N GLU A 341 13.66 -17.30 -26.32
CA GLU A 341 14.07 -18.71 -26.44
C GLU A 341 14.79 -19.20 -25.19
N GLU A 342 15.65 -18.37 -24.59
CA GLU A 342 16.36 -18.69 -23.35
C GLU A 342 15.38 -18.82 -22.17
N ILE A 343 14.40 -17.91 -22.06
CA ILE A 343 13.36 -17.98 -21.02
C ILE A 343 12.54 -19.26 -21.18
N LEU A 344 12.16 -19.61 -22.41
CA LEU A 344 11.39 -20.84 -22.70
C LEU A 344 12.17 -22.11 -22.34
N ALA A 345 13.50 -22.08 -22.39
CA ALA A 345 14.36 -23.20 -22.01
C ALA A 345 14.48 -23.38 -20.48
N LEU A 346 14.05 -22.40 -19.68
CA LEU A 346 14.07 -22.50 -18.22
C LEU A 346 12.92 -23.37 -17.69
N GLU A 347 13.18 -24.06 -16.59
CA GLU A 347 12.16 -24.83 -15.88
C GLU A 347 11.02 -23.92 -15.41
N GLY A 348 9.78 -24.36 -15.64
CA GLY A 348 8.56 -23.65 -15.22
C GLY A 348 7.95 -22.70 -16.26
N TRP A 349 8.56 -22.56 -17.45
CA TRP A 349 8.07 -21.70 -18.53
C TRP A 349 7.39 -22.49 -19.65
N GLN A 350 6.39 -21.86 -20.27
CA GLN A 350 5.67 -22.35 -21.45
C GLN A 350 5.45 -21.17 -22.40
N ASP A 351 5.27 -21.43 -23.70
CA ASP A 351 5.09 -20.37 -24.71
C ASP A 351 4.13 -19.27 -24.26
N LYS A 352 2.95 -19.65 -23.78
CA LYS A 352 1.93 -18.69 -23.31
C LYS A 352 2.38 -17.87 -22.11
N SER A 353 3.13 -18.44 -21.16
CA SER A 353 3.59 -17.68 -19.98
C SER A 353 4.71 -16.71 -20.35
N VAL A 354 5.61 -17.12 -21.26
CA VAL A 354 6.66 -16.25 -21.82
C VAL A 354 6.01 -15.10 -22.59
N ASP A 355 5.09 -15.40 -23.50
CA ASP A 355 4.43 -14.38 -24.33
C ASP A 355 3.64 -13.39 -23.48
N ASN A 356 2.95 -13.86 -22.43
CA ASN A 356 2.25 -12.98 -21.48
C ASN A 356 3.21 -12.05 -20.73
N LEU A 357 4.34 -12.57 -20.23
CA LEU A 357 5.36 -11.76 -19.55
C LEU A 357 5.91 -10.69 -20.51
N LEU A 358 6.37 -11.09 -21.70
CA LEU A 358 6.97 -10.18 -22.66
C LEU A 358 5.97 -9.13 -23.14
N THR A 359 4.71 -9.52 -23.38
CA THR A 359 3.62 -8.58 -23.70
C THR A 359 3.39 -7.58 -22.56
N SER A 360 3.42 -8.04 -21.30
CA SER A 360 3.25 -7.15 -20.14
C SER A 360 4.40 -6.14 -20.03
N ILE A 361 5.64 -6.55 -20.30
CA ILE A 361 6.82 -5.68 -20.33
C ILE A 361 6.70 -4.64 -21.46
N GLU A 362 6.41 -5.09 -22.68
CA GLU A 362 6.31 -4.21 -23.85
C GLU A 362 5.18 -3.18 -23.71
N ALA A 363 4.07 -3.57 -23.07
CA ALA A 363 2.97 -2.66 -22.73
C ALA A 363 3.35 -1.55 -21.73
N ARG A 364 4.59 -1.54 -21.22
CA ARG A 364 5.13 -0.53 -20.28
C ARG A 364 6.31 0.25 -20.85
N ARG A 365 6.51 0.27 -22.17
CA ARG A 365 7.50 1.15 -22.83
C ARG A 365 7.14 2.63 -22.82
N ALA A 366 5.88 2.99 -22.61
CA ALA A 366 5.43 4.36 -22.39
C ALA A 366 4.72 4.47 -21.04
N PRO A 367 5.44 4.26 -19.92
CA PRO A 367 4.81 4.21 -18.60
C PRO A 367 4.40 5.61 -18.14
N ASP A 368 3.38 5.68 -17.30
CA ASP A 368 3.05 6.91 -16.57
C ASP A 368 4.28 7.42 -15.78
N ALA A 369 4.63 8.69 -15.98
CA ALA A 369 5.86 9.26 -15.43
C ALA A 369 5.90 9.24 -13.88
N ALA A 370 4.75 9.41 -13.22
CA ALA A 370 4.69 9.39 -11.75
C ALA A 370 4.89 7.97 -11.21
N ARG A 371 4.32 6.97 -11.88
CA ARG A 371 4.53 5.55 -11.56
C ARG A 371 5.96 5.10 -11.83
N LEU A 372 6.58 5.61 -12.91
CA LEU A 372 7.99 5.36 -13.21
C LEU A 372 8.90 5.97 -12.13
N LEU A 373 8.69 7.25 -11.77
CA LEU A 373 9.44 7.93 -10.70
C LEU A 373 9.29 7.21 -9.35
N PHE A 374 8.07 6.79 -9.01
CA PHE A 374 7.83 5.99 -7.82
C PHE A 374 8.57 4.65 -7.88
N GLY A 375 8.58 3.98 -9.03
CA GLY A 375 9.26 2.71 -9.27
C GLY A 375 10.78 2.76 -9.07
N LEU A 376 11.42 3.91 -9.27
CA LEU A 376 12.85 4.10 -9.04
C LEU A 376 13.26 3.94 -7.57
N GLY A 377 12.30 4.07 -6.64
CA GLY A 377 12.54 3.82 -5.22
C GLY A 377 13.45 4.86 -4.54
N ILE A 378 13.45 6.10 -5.02
CA ILE A 378 14.20 7.22 -4.43
C ILE A 378 13.70 7.45 -2.99
N ARG A 379 14.64 7.69 -2.05
CA ARG A 379 14.32 7.92 -0.63
C ARG A 379 13.32 9.08 -0.49
N HIS A 380 12.36 8.95 0.42
CA HIS A 380 11.28 9.93 0.65
C HIS A 380 10.31 10.19 -0.53
N VAL A 381 10.55 9.61 -1.72
CA VAL A 381 9.67 9.74 -2.88
C VAL A 381 8.65 8.59 -2.89
N GLY A 382 7.57 8.76 -2.14
CA GLY A 382 6.42 7.84 -2.14
C GLY A 382 5.48 8.05 -3.33
N GLU A 383 4.42 7.24 -3.41
CA GLU A 383 3.43 7.31 -4.51
C GLU A 383 2.80 8.72 -4.66
N VAL A 384 2.46 9.36 -3.54
CA VAL A 384 1.90 10.71 -3.52
C VAL A 384 2.94 11.74 -3.94
N THR A 385 4.14 11.68 -3.34
CA THR A 385 5.25 12.58 -3.66
C THR A 385 5.64 12.51 -5.14
N ALA A 386 5.73 11.31 -5.72
CA ALA A 386 6.05 11.13 -7.13
C ALA A 386 4.99 11.77 -8.04
N ARG A 387 3.71 11.61 -7.69
CA ARG A 387 2.60 12.25 -8.39
C ARG A 387 2.68 13.77 -8.32
N ASP A 388 2.90 14.31 -7.12
CA ASP A 388 2.94 15.76 -6.93
C ASP A 388 4.18 16.40 -7.59
N LEU A 389 5.31 15.69 -7.63
CA LEU A 389 6.47 16.10 -8.45
C LEU A 389 6.08 16.13 -9.93
N MET A 390 5.49 15.07 -10.48
CA MET A 390 5.16 15.03 -11.91
C MET A 390 4.04 15.99 -12.31
N LYS A 391 3.10 16.33 -11.42
CA LYS A 391 2.13 17.41 -11.64
C LYS A 391 2.78 18.78 -11.85
N ASN A 392 3.93 19.03 -11.22
CA ASN A 392 4.61 20.33 -11.27
C ASN A 392 5.72 20.38 -12.34
N PHE A 393 6.40 19.27 -12.58
CA PHE A 393 7.52 19.19 -13.52
C PHE A 393 7.14 18.65 -14.90
N HIS A 394 6.04 17.89 -15.00
CA HIS A 394 5.49 17.24 -16.19
C HIS A 394 6.40 16.21 -16.88
N GLU A 395 7.70 16.42 -16.89
CA GLU A 395 8.69 15.56 -17.53
C GLU A 395 9.78 15.19 -16.52
N LEU A 396 10.25 13.94 -16.58
CA LEU A 396 11.32 13.44 -15.70
C LEU A 396 12.65 14.18 -15.93
N SER A 397 12.93 14.58 -17.17
CA SER A 397 14.10 15.40 -17.53
C SER A 397 14.09 16.74 -16.80
N ALA A 398 12.94 17.40 -16.72
CA ALA A 398 12.79 18.68 -16.02
C ALA A 398 12.98 18.54 -14.51
N LEU A 399 12.45 17.48 -13.90
CA LEU A 399 12.69 17.16 -12.49
C LEU A 399 14.19 16.98 -12.23
N ARG A 400 14.88 16.20 -13.07
CA ARG A 400 16.33 15.94 -12.94
C ARG A 400 17.13 17.24 -12.99
N GLU A 401 16.91 18.09 -13.99
CA GLU A 401 17.63 19.36 -14.11
C GLU A 401 17.48 20.23 -12.85
N VAL A 402 16.28 20.27 -12.28
CA VAL A 402 16.00 21.06 -11.07
C VAL A 402 16.64 20.42 -9.84
N ALA A 403 16.61 19.10 -9.70
CA ALA A 403 17.26 18.38 -8.61
C ALA A 403 18.79 18.55 -8.62
N GLU A 404 19.43 18.43 -9.79
CA GLU A 404 20.88 18.66 -9.95
C GLU A 404 21.28 20.09 -9.60
N ARG A 405 20.49 21.08 -10.02
CA ARG A 405 20.71 22.50 -9.65
C ARG A 405 20.52 22.73 -8.15
N ALA A 406 19.49 22.14 -7.55
CA ALA A 406 19.24 22.26 -6.11
C ALA A 406 20.40 21.71 -5.25
N SER A 407 21.18 20.80 -5.80
CA SER A 407 22.27 20.11 -5.11
C SER A 407 23.64 20.74 -5.33
N SER A 408 23.74 21.68 -6.28
CA SER A 408 24.99 22.38 -6.57
C SER A 408 25.35 23.36 -5.43
N PRO A 409 26.59 23.35 -4.90
CA PRO A 409 27.03 24.34 -3.92
C PRO A 409 26.98 25.75 -4.54
N GLU A 410 26.45 26.72 -3.80
CA GLU A 410 26.29 28.08 -4.29
C GLU A 410 27.63 28.67 -4.73
N ARG A 411 27.77 29.02 -6.02
CA ARG A 411 28.77 30.01 -6.44
C ARG A 411 28.29 31.36 -5.92
N GLY A 412 28.70 31.71 -4.71
CA GLY A 412 28.50 33.04 -4.15
C GLY A 412 28.96 34.12 -5.15
N GLY A 413 28.10 35.10 -5.39
CA GLY A 413 28.39 36.24 -6.24
C GLY A 413 29.60 37.02 -5.75
N GLY A 414 30.69 36.97 -6.53
CA GLY A 414 31.84 37.85 -6.44
C GLY A 414 32.42 38.05 -7.85
N PRO A 415 32.95 39.25 -8.18
CA PRO A 415 33.31 39.58 -9.55
C PRO A 415 34.45 38.68 -10.04
N ALA A 416 34.34 38.27 -11.31
CA ALA A 416 35.32 37.46 -12.01
C ALA A 416 36.75 38.00 -11.77
N LYS A 417 37.58 37.23 -11.08
CA LYS A 417 39.02 37.33 -11.21
C LYS A 417 39.49 36.17 -12.07
N LEU A 418 40.04 36.52 -13.23
CA LEU A 418 40.98 35.68 -13.97
C LEU A 418 41.99 35.10 -12.97
N VAL A 419 42.13 33.78 -12.96
CA VAL A 419 43.35 33.14 -12.48
C VAL A 419 43.94 32.42 -13.68
N GLU A 420 45.02 32.99 -14.17
CA GLU A 420 45.90 32.40 -15.17
C GLU A 420 46.55 31.13 -14.61
N GLY A 421 46.56 30.10 -15.46
CA GLY A 421 47.60 29.08 -15.61
C GLY A 421 48.19 28.43 -14.36
N ILE A 422 47.87 27.14 -14.17
CA ILE A 422 48.90 26.13 -13.90
C ILE A 422 48.59 24.89 -14.74
N HIS A 423 49.38 24.70 -15.80
CA HIS A 423 49.52 23.42 -16.48
C HIS A 423 50.25 22.44 -15.57
N LEU A 424 49.63 21.30 -15.28
CA LEU A 424 50.35 20.08 -14.93
C LEU A 424 49.83 18.98 -15.84
N GLU A 425 50.57 18.77 -16.92
CA GLU A 425 50.49 17.56 -17.74
C GLU A 425 50.88 16.36 -16.87
N ARG A 426 50.01 15.35 -16.86
CA ARG A 426 50.45 13.97 -16.65
C ARG A 426 49.52 13.03 -17.38
N ASP A 427 50.14 12.38 -18.36
CA ASP A 427 49.57 11.46 -19.32
C ASP A 427 48.78 10.32 -18.69
N TYR A 428 47.52 10.19 -19.08
CA TYR A 428 46.84 8.91 -19.13
C TYR A 428 45.82 8.93 -20.27
N SER A 429 46.12 8.19 -21.33
CA SER A 429 45.16 7.82 -22.38
C SER A 429 45.05 6.30 -22.34
N PRO A 430 43.83 5.78 -22.26
CA PRO A 430 43.39 4.98 -23.38
C PRO A 430 42.05 5.48 -23.94
N SER A 431 42.05 5.51 -25.27
CA SER A 431 40.95 5.69 -26.19
C SER A 431 39.65 4.99 -25.74
N VAL A 432 38.66 5.79 -25.36
CA VAL A 432 37.25 5.50 -25.60
C VAL A 432 36.73 6.73 -26.32
N GLU A 433 36.23 6.53 -27.54
CA GLU A 433 35.59 7.58 -28.32
C GLU A 433 34.48 8.19 -27.44
N ALA A 434 34.68 9.45 -27.07
CA ALA A 434 33.68 10.22 -26.35
C ALA A 434 32.50 10.44 -27.29
N ASN A 435 31.52 9.53 -27.23
CA ASN A 435 30.20 9.81 -27.73
C ASN A 435 29.66 10.98 -26.90
N SER A 436 29.52 12.12 -27.59
CA SER A 436 28.89 13.34 -27.13
C SER A 436 27.68 13.04 -26.23
N PRO A 437 27.50 13.73 -25.09
CA PRO A 437 26.28 13.57 -24.32
C PRO A 437 25.10 13.83 -25.25
N LEU A 438 24.21 12.84 -25.36
CA LEU A 438 22.95 12.98 -26.08
C LEU A 438 22.21 14.16 -25.46
N HIS A 439 22.17 15.25 -26.20
CA HIS A 439 21.48 16.47 -25.82
C HIS A 439 19.98 16.12 -25.87
N HIS A 440 19.40 15.74 -24.73
CA HIS A 440 17.95 15.80 -24.60
C HIS A 440 17.54 17.26 -24.89
N PRO A 441 16.54 17.50 -25.77
CA PRO A 441 16.11 18.85 -26.08
C PRO A 441 15.70 19.55 -24.78
N ALA A 442 16.24 20.75 -24.56
CA ALA A 442 16.04 21.53 -23.34
C ALA A 442 14.56 21.54 -22.92
N ALA A 443 14.32 21.16 -21.66
CA ALA A 443 12.98 20.98 -21.10
C ALA A 443 12.10 22.22 -21.34
N LYS A 444 11.06 22.07 -22.17
CA LYS A 444 9.92 23.01 -22.28
C LYS A 444 8.85 22.73 -21.21
N ALA A 445 9.18 21.96 -20.17
CA ALA A 445 8.20 21.28 -19.33
C ALA A 445 7.78 22.06 -18.08
N LEU A 446 8.54 23.07 -17.65
CA LEU A 446 8.15 23.87 -16.49
C LEU A 446 7.05 24.87 -16.87
N ASP A 447 6.01 25.00 -16.04
CA ASP A 447 4.97 26.04 -16.12
C ASP A 447 5.52 27.48 -15.91
N GLY A 448 6.84 27.65 -15.82
CA GLY A 448 7.54 28.90 -15.58
C GLY A 448 9.01 28.85 -16.01
N PRO A 449 9.76 29.97 -15.87
CA PRO A 449 11.15 30.01 -16.26
C PRO A 449 12.00 29.03 -15.41
N PRO A 450 13.05 28.41 -15.99
CA PRO A 450 13.94 27.54 -15.24
C PRO A 450 14.56 28.28 -14.04
N PRO A 451 14.81 27.58 -12.90
CA PRO A 451 15.41 28.21 -11.73
C PRO A 451 16.78 28.80 -12.06
N ARG A 452 17.05 30.01 -11.54
CA ARG A 452 18.26 30.79 -11.86
C ARG A 452 19.44 30.47 -10.94
N SER A 453 19.17 29.86 -9.79
CA SER A 453 20.17 29.46 -8.79
C SER A 453 19.79 28.13 -8.13
N GLY A 454 20.73 27.55 -7.38
CA GLY A 454 20.44 26.36 -6.56
C GLY A 454 19.40 26.64 -5.48
N ALA A 455 19.43 27.83 -4.87
CA ALA A 455 18.39 28.27 -3.92
C ALA A 455 17.00 28.33 -4.57
N ASP A 456 16.89 28.88 -5.78
CA ASP A 456 15.61 28.90 -6.52
C ASP A 456 15.11 27.49 -6.83
N ALA A 457 16.01 26.57 -7.18
CA ALA A 457 15.67 25.18 -7.45
C ALA A 457 15.17 24.45 -6.19
N ARG A 458 15.82 24.65 -5.05
CA ARG A 458 15.36 24.14 -3.74
C ARG A 458 13.99 24.70 -3.38
N MET A 459 13.80 26.00 -3.55
CA MET A 459 12.51 26.65 -3.31
C MET A 459 11.41 26.11 -4.22
N LEU A 460 11.71 25.85 -5.49
CA LEU A 460 10.75 25.29 -6.43
C LEU A 460 10.24 23.92 -5.96
N ILE A 461 11.12 23.00 -5.57
CA ILE A 461 10.74 21.67 -5.07
C ILE A 461 9.99 21.78 -3.73
N THR A 462 10.49 22.57 -2.77
CA THR A 462 9.88 22.73 -1.43
C THR A 462 8.58 23.54 -1.43
N SER A 463 8.28 24.25 -2.51
CA SER A 463 7.00 24.96 -2.67
C SER A 463 5.81 24.03 -2.96
N ILE A 464 6.08 22.77 -3.30
CA ILE A 464 5.07 21.73 -3.53
C ILE A 464 4.52 21.27 -2.17
N ASP A 465 3.20 21.30 -2.02
CA ASP A 465 2.53 20.93 -0.76
C ASP A 465 2.89 19.49 -0.34
N GLY A 466 3.35 19.32 0.89
CA GLY A 466 3.77 18.02 1.41
C GLY A 466 5.20 17.60 1.07
N ILE A 467 5.98 18.42 0.36
CA ILE A 467 7.39 18.16 0.04
C ILE A 467 8.31 19.03 0.91
N GLY A 468 9.13 18.37 1.73
CA GLY A 468 10.11 19.02 2.61
C GLY A 468 11.57 18.88 2.15
N PRO A 469 12.53 19.44 2.90
CA PRO A 469 13.96 19.41 2.56
C PRO A 469 14.52 17.99 2.33
N ALA A 470 14.05 17.00 3.11
CA ALA A 470 14.48 15.60 2.96
C ALA A 470 14.23 15.02 1.56
N VAL A 471 13.20 15.49 0.84
CA VAL A 471 12.96 15.06 -0.55
C VAL A 471 13.94 15.73 -1.51
N VAL A 472 14.29 16.99 -1.27
CA VAL A 472 15.28 17.72 -2.07
C VAL A 472 16.66 17.07 -1.93
N GLU A 473 17.06 16.79 -0.69
CA GLU A 473 18.31 16.08 -0.38
C GLU A 473 18.33 14.71 -1.04
N ALA A 474 17.26 13.91 -0.90
CA ALA A 474 17.19 12.59 -1.51
C ALA A 474 17.25 12.60 -3.06
N LEU A 475 16.57 13.56 -3.71
CA LEU A 475 16.67 13.74 -5.17
C LEU A 475 18.07 14.18 -5.57
N GLY A 476 18.67 15.06 -4.77
CA GLY A 476 20.02 15.56 -4.97
C GLY A 476 21.08 14.47 -4.89
N ASP A 477 21.06 13.70 -3.80
CA ASP A 477 21.93 12.56 -3.59
C ASP A 477 21.76 11.52 -4.70
N PHE A 478 20.52 11.28 -5.13
CA PHE A 478 20.23 10.35 -6.22
C PHE A 478 20.92 10.77 -7.52
N PHE A 479 20.77 12.03 -7.96
CA PHE A 479 21.37 12.51 -9.22
C PHE A 479 22.84 12.94 -9.10
N HIS A 480 23.34 13.16 -7.89
CA HIS A 480 24.76 13.41 -7.65
C HIS A 480 25.61 12.16 -7.93
N GLU A 481 25.04 10.99 -7.71
CA GLU A 481 25.74 9.72 -7.79
C GLU A 481 25.81 9.20 -9.25
N PRO A 482 27.01 9.06 -9.85
CA PRO A 482 27.17 8.73 -11.26
C PRO A 482 26.46 7.45 -11.71
N HIS A 483 26.45 6.42 -10.86
CA HIS A 483 25.82 5.15 -11.22
C HIS A 483 24.29 5.24 -11.33
N ASN A 484 23.64 6.09 -10.53
CA ASN A 484 22.19 6.28 -10.60
C ASN A 484 21.83 7.00 -11.89
N VAL A 485 22.68 7.95 -12.30
CA VAL A 485 22.55 8.65 -13.59
C VAL A 485 22.71 7.66 -14.74
N THR A 486 23.69 6.75 -14.70
CA THR A 486 23.84 5.71 -15.73
C THR A 486 22.60 4.82 -15.83
N VAL A 487 22.08 4.32 -14.70
CA VAL A 487 20.86 3.48 -14.67
C VAL A 487 19.64 4.27 -15.16
N TRP A 488 19.55 5.55 -14.80
CA TRP A 488 18.48 6.44 -15.24
C TRP A 488 18.48 6.62 -16.77
N GLU A 489 19.63 6.94 -17.35
CA GLU A 489 19.77 7.13 -18.80
C GLU A 489 19.51 5.82 -19.57
N ASP A 490 20.03 4.71 -19.05
CA ASP A 490 19.84 3.40 -19.65
C ASP A 490 18.36 2.99 -19.65
N LEU A 491 17.65 3.26 -18.55
CA LEU A 491 16.22 3.03 -18.46
C LEU A 491 15.43 3.93 -19.42
N LEU A 492 15.73 5.23 -19.47
CA LEU A 492 15.05 6.16 -20.39
C LEU A 492 15.41 5.92 -21.87
N HIS A 493 16.43 5.11 -22.16
CA HIS A 493 16.65 4.60 -23.51
C HIS A 493 15.63 3.51 -23.89
N GLU A 494 15.20 2.70 -22.92
CA GLU A 494 14.24 1.62 -23.13
C GLU A 494 12.77 2.07 -23.05
N VAL A 495 12.51 3.14 -22.31
CA VAL A 495 11.15 3.67 -22.09
C VAL A 495 11.03 5.15 -22.45
N SER A 496 9.88 5.52 -23.01
CA SER A 496 9.52 6.89 -23.37
C SER A 496 8.26 7.31 -22.62
N PRO A 497 8.37 7.69 -21.33
CA PRO A 497 7.23 8.13 -20.55
C PRO A 497 6.66 9.40 -21.20
N PRO A 498 5.34 9.46 -21.50
CA PRO A 498 4.74 10.66 -22.02
C PRO A 498 4.79 11.79 -20.99
N ARG A 499 4.61 13.02 -21.46
CA ARG A 499 4.40 14.17 -20.58
C ARG A 499 3.29 13.84 -19.58
N TYR A 500 3.55 14.07 -18.30
CA TYR A 500 2.58 13.88 -17.25
C TYR A 500 1.53 14.98 -17.32
N GLU A 501 0.36 14.59 -17.81
CA GLU A 501 -0.81 15.44 -17.87
C GLU A 501 -1.86 14.83 -16.96
N VAL A 502 -2.37 15.65 -16.05
CA VAL A 502 -3.60 15.30 -15.35
C VAL A 502 -4.71 15.61 -16.33
N GLU A 503 -5.47 14.62 -16.78
CA GLU A 503 -6.67 14.89 -17.56
C GLU A 503 -7.62 15.71 -16.70
N VAL A 504 -7.88 16.91 -17.18
CA VAL A 504 -8.66 17.90 -16.49
C VAL A 504 -10.02 18.04 -17.17
N LEU A 505 -11.10 17.90 -16.41
CA LEU A 505 -12.42 18.27 -16.87
C LEU A 505 -12.52 19.80 -16.92
N ASP A 506 -12.95 20.35 -18.06
CA ASP A 506 -13.29 21.78 -18.15
C ASP A 506 -14.41 22.07 -17.16
N SER A 507 -14.11 22.87 -16.15
CA SER A 507 -14.99 23.06 -15.01
C SER A 507 -14.95 24.50 -14.50
N PRO A 508 -15.96 24.95 -13.74
CA PRO A 508 -15.97 26.28 -13.11
C PRO A 508 -14.80 26.58 -12.17
N VAL A 509 -14.02 25.54 -11.80
CA VAL A 509 -12.86 25.64 -10.92
C VAL A 509 -11.53 25.36 -11.65
N ALA A 510 -11.56 25.13 -12.96
CA ALA A 510 -10.35 24.99 -13.76
C ALA A 510 -9.45 26.23 -13.65
N GLY A 511 -8.16 26.03 -13.38
CA GLY A 511 -7.17 27.07 -13.16
C GLY A 511 -7.22 27.79 -11.81
N LYS A 512 -8.23 27.53 -10.98
CA LYS A 512 -8.40 28.17 -9.65
C LYS A 512 -7.61 27.45 -8.56
N THR A 513 -7.14 28.17 -7.55
CA THR A 513 -6.56 27.61 -6.34
C THR A 513 -7.63 27.36 -5.29
N VAL A 514 -7.88 26.09 -4.96
CA VAL A 514 -8.91 25.65 -4.01
C VAL A 514 -8.27 25.19 -2.70
N VAL A 515 -8.74 25.71 -1.56
CA VAL A 515 -8.31 25.26 -0.24
C VAL A 515 -9.44 24.54 0.48
N PHE A 516 -9.21 23.29 0.85
CA PHE A 516 -10.12 22.52 1.67
C PHE A 516 -9.80 22.71 3.15
N THR A 517 -10.74 23.27 3.90
CA THR A 517 -10.57 23.55 5.33
C THR A 517 -11.76 23.09 6.15
N GLY A 518 -11.55 22.91 7.45
CA GLY A 518 -12.54 22.29 8.34
C GLY A 518 -12.61 20.78 8.14
N LYS A 519 -13.61 20.17 8.78
CA LYS A 519 -13.91 18.75 8.66
C LYS A 519 -14.79 18.55 7.44
N LEU A 520 -14.26 17.86 6.42
CA LEU A 520 -15.06 17.43 5.29
C LEU A 520 -15.90 16.20 5.71
N GLU A 521 -17.21 16.26 5.55
CA GLU A 521 -18.21 15.26 5.96
C GLU A 521 -18.50 14.24 4.84
N THR A 522 -18.41 14.65 3.58
CA THR A 522 -18.79 13.85 2.40
C THR A 522 -17.61 13.14 1.71
N MET A 523 -16.39 13.59 1.98
CA MET A 523 -15.16 13.06 1.38
C MET A 523 -13.95 13.29 2.28
N SER A 524 -12.90 12.51 2.10
CA SER A 524 -11.60 12.79 2.72
C SER A 524 -10.93 14.00 2.06
N ARG A 525 -10.00 14.64 2.77
CA ARG A 525 -9.24 15.78 2.21
C ARG A 525 -8.41 15.38 0.99
N ASP A 526 -7.88 14.15 0.97
CA ASP A 526 -7.11 13.64 -0.17
C ASP A 526 -8.02 13.36 -1.37
N GLU A 527 -9.24 12.85 -1.15
CA GLU A 527 -10.25 12.71 -2.21
C GLU A 527 -10.72 14.07 -2.73
N ALA A 528 -10.92 15.05 -1.85
CA ALA A 528 -11.30 16.41 -2.23
C ALA A 528 -10.21 17.09 -3.07
N LYS A 529 -8.94 16.93 -2.66
CA LYS A 529 -7.77 17.36 -3.46
C LYS A 529 -7.76 16.67 -4.83
N ALA A 530 -7.92 15.35 -4.87
CA ALA A 530 -7.93 14.59 -6.11
C ALA A 530 -9.15 14.92 -7.01
N GLN A 531 -10.29 15.30 -6.45
CA GLN A 531 -11.43 15.81 -7.20
C GLN A 531 -11.13 17.21 -7.76
N ALA A 532 -10.60 18.11 -6.95
CA ALA A 532 -10.23 19.45 -7.39
C ALA A 532 -9.23 19.39 -8.55
N GLU A 533 -8.23 18.52 -8.42
CA GLU A 533 -7.22 18.30 -9.46
C GLU A 533 -7.83 17.75 -10.75
N ARG A 534 -8.75 16.78 -10.66
CA ARG A 534 -9.50 16.28 -11.83
C ARG A 534 -10.37 17.36 -12.50
N LEU A 535 -10.86 18.33 -11.73
CA LEU A 535 -11.61 19.47 -12.21
C LEU A 535 -10.73 20.65 -12.67
N GLY A 536 -9.41 20.54 -12.52
CA GLY A 536 -8.47 21.56 -12.98
C GLY A 536 -8.10 22.62 -11.99
N ALA A 537 -8.58 22.50 -10.77
CA ALA A 537 -8.17 23.34 -9.68
C ALA A 537 -6.83 22.89 -9.10
N LYS A 538 -6.03 23.85 -8.65
CA LYS A 538 -4.84 23.63 -7.82
C LYS A 538 -5.27 23.52 -6.36
N ALA A 539 -5.09 22.36 -5.74
CA ALA A 539 -5.46 22.20 -4.34
C ALA A 539 -4.32 22.65 -3.40
N ALA A 540 -4.57 23.61 -2.51
CA ALA A 540 -3.55 24.17 -1.61
C ALA A 540 -3.82 23.86 -0.13
N GLY A 541 -2.74 23.72 0.66
CA GLY A 541 -2.80 23.43 2.10
C GLY A 541 -3.09 24.64 3.00
N SER A 542 -2.89 25.86 2.49
CA SER A 542 -3.04 27.13 3.22
C SER A 542 -3.78 28.19 2.41
N VAL A 543 -4.57 29.03 3.09
CA VAL A 543 -5.21 30.19 2.47
C VAL A 543 -4.18 31.30 2.29
N SER A 544 -4.10 31.87 1.09
CA SER A 544 -3.23 32.99 0.76
C SER A 544 -3.94 33.97 -0.18
N ALA A 545 -3.30 35.08 -0.55
CA ALA A 545 -3.82 36.00 -1.56
C ALA A 545 -3.98 35.38 -2.96
N ARG A 546 -3.39 34.20 -3.20
CA ARG A 546 -3.52 33.43 -4.45
C ARG A 546 -4.64 32.38 -4.39
N THR A 547 -5.35 32.27 -3.27
CA THR A 547 -6.46 31.32 -3.13
C THR A 547 -7.71 31.92 -3.73
N ASP A 548 -8.37 31.20 -4.64
CA ASP A 548 -9.56 31.67 -5.35
C ASP A 548 -10.85 31.17 -4.70
N LEU A 549 -10.81 29.95 -4.15
CA LEU A 549 -11.98 29.29 -3.55
C LEU A 549 -11.57 28.54 -2.28
N VAL A 550 -12.40 28.64 -1.25
CA VAL A 550 -12.25 27.87 -0.01
C VAL A 550 -13.47 26.98 0.18
N VAL A 551 -13.26 25.67 0.18
CA VAL A 551 -14.31 24.71 0.55
C VAL A 551 -14.20 24.47 2.05
N ALA A 552 -15.19 24.97 2.78
CA ALA A 552 -15.17 25.01 4.24
C ALA A 552 -16.22 24.05 4.84
N GLY A 553 -15.73 22.95 5.41
CA GLY A 553 -16.53 22.09 6.27
C GLY A 553 -16.61 22.61 7.72
N PRO A 554 -17.45 22.01 8.58
CA PRO A 554 -17.58 22.41 9.97
C PRO A 554 -16.23 22.46 10.70
N GLY A 555 -15.98 23.55 11.44
CA GLY A 555 -14.75 23.74 12.21
C GLY A 555 -13.56 24.33 11.43
N ALA A 556 -13.77 24.94 10.26
CA ALA A 556 -12.75 25.61 9.43
C ALA A 556 -12.01 26.83 10.05
N GLY A 557 -12.24 27.10 11.34
CA GLY A 557 -11.83 28.25 12.16
C GLY A 557 -10.82 29.25 11.57
N SER A 558 -9.52 28.95 11.65
CA SER A 558 -8.46 29.93 11.32
C SER A 558 -8.38 30.26 9.83
N LYS A 559 -8.53 29.27 8.95
CA LYS A 559 -8.47 29.43 7.49
C LYS A 559 -9.74 30.08 6.93
N LEU A 560 -10.91 29.82 7.51
CA LEU A 560 -12.16 30.50 7.17
C LEU A 560 -12.07 32.00 7.47
N LYS A 561 -11.55 32.36 8.66
CA LYS A 561 -11.32 33.76 9.03
C LYS A 561 -10.33 34.44 8.09
N GLN A 562 -9.27 33.74 7.70
CA GLN A 562 -8.27 34.23 6.77
C GLN A 562 -8.86 34.44 5.36
N ALA A 563 -9.72 33.54 4.89
CA ALA A 563 -10.42 33.67 3.62
C ALA A 563 -11.37 34.87 3.62
N ALA A 564 -12.15 35.05 4.69
CA ALA A 564 -13.04 36.19 4.86
C ALA A 564 -12.28 37.53 4.91
N ALA A 565 -11.12 37.57 5.58
CA ALA A 565 -10.28 38.77 5.64
C ALA A 565 -9.67 39.16 4.29
N LEU A 566 -9.43 38.18 3.41
CA LEU A 566 -8.88 38.37 2.07
C LEU A 566 -9.97 38.51 0.98
N GLY A 567 -11.25 38.42 1.35
CA GLY A 567 -12.37 38.52 0.41
C GLY A 567 -12.51 37.33 -0.55
N ILE A 568 -12.04 36.16 -0.16
CA ILE A 568 -11.98 34.95 -0.99
C ILE A 568 -13.32 34.22 -0.93
N GLU A 569 -13.78 33.66 -2.06
CA GLU A 569 -15.04 32.92 -2.14
C GLU A 569 -15.00 31.68 -1.22
N VAL A 570 -16.06 31.47 -0.44
CA VAL A 570 -16.19 30.33 0.47
C VAL A 570 -17.47 29.56 0.14
N ILE A 571 -17.34 28.26 -0.10
CA ILE A 571 -18.46 27.35 -0.34
C ILE A 571 -18.43 26.17 0.62
N ASP A 572 -19.55 25.48 0.77
CA ASP A 572 -19.62 24.23 1.52
C ASP A 572 -19.41 23.00 0.61
N GLU A 573 -19.43 21.82 1.21
CA GLU A 573 -19.24 20.56 0.48
C GLU A 573 -20.39 20.22 -0.46
N THR A 574 -21.61 20.69 -0.17
CA THR A 574 -22.76 20.47 -1.05
C THR A 574 -22.61 21.26 -2.35
N ALA A 575 -22.19 22.51 -2.26
CA ALA A 575 -21.84 23.33 -3.41
C ALA A 575 -20.63 22.78 -4.17
N TRP A 576 -19.61 22.25 -3.47
CA TRP A 576 -18.49 21.58 -4.12
C TRP A 576 -18.93 20.32 -4.88
N ALA A 577 -19.78 19.48 -4.28
CA ALA A 577 -20.33 18.29 -4.94
C ALA A 577 -21.16 18.63 -6.18
N ALA A 578 -21.88 19.76 -6.18
CA ALA A 578 -22.59 20.25 -7.35
C ALA A 578 -21.64 20.65 -8.49
N ILE A 579 -20.50 21.27 -8.18
CA ILE A 579 -19.44 21.59 -9.16
C ILE A 579 -18.86 20.30 -9.74
N VAL A 580 -18.56 19.32 -8.89
CA VAL A 580 -18.05 18.00 -9.33
C VAL A 580 -19.05 17.30 -10.25
N SER A 581 -20.32 17.23 -9.85
CA SER A 581 -21.36 16.58 -10.65
C SER A 581 -21.65 17.29 -11.97
N ALA A 582 -21.44 18.60 -12.05
CA ALA A 582 -21.68 19.37 -13.28
C ALA A 582 -20.55 19.18 -14.32
N ALA A 583 -19.37 18.77 -13.89
CA ALA A 583 -18.19 18.65 -14.75
C ALA A 583 -18.03 17.26 -15.39
N GLY A 584 -18.76 16.24 -14.94
CA GLY A 584 -18.74 14.88 -15.50
C GLY A 584 -18.39 13.81 -14.48
#